data_AF-W2S5S4-F1
#
_entry.id   AF-W2S5S4-F1
#
_cell.length_a   1.000
_cell.length_b   1.000
_cell.length_c   1.000
_cell.angle_alpha   90.00
_cell.angle_beta   90.00
_cell.angle_gamma   90.00
#
_symmetry.space_group_name_H-M   'P 1'
#
loop_
_entity.id
_entity.type
_entity.pdbx_description
1 polymer ?
#
loop_
_entity_poly.entity_id
_entity_poly.type
_entity_poly.pdbx_seq_one_letter_code
_entity_poly.pdbx_strand_id
1 'polypeptide(L)'
;NAIFMFVVILTSVPAIFMRTNRRWLVLHSWGIVITTSITLGIGLRTWYDTLETHRTFGLVWNSQEDFSQSLLQHRFKCCGYTNPSLFIRDQTCPAQLGPCRVPFGNFANEFLDVVFTTVFGFCAVDVLLMLATMCLIIDRKERERFRKIDIKLGGMQV
;
A
#
# COMPACT_ATOMS: atom_id res chain seq x y z
N ASN A 1 4.77 4.33 -6.63
CA ASN A 1 3.61 4.78 -5.83
C ASN A 1 3.84 6.15 -5.19
N ALA A 2 4.90 6.35 -4.41
CA ALA A 2 5.16 7.61 -3.69
C ALA A 2 5.13 8.89 -4.58
N ILE A 3 5.72 8.85 -5.77
CA ILE A 3 5.69 9.98 -6.72
C ILE A 3 4.24 10.32 -7.12
N PHE A 4 3.43 9.32 -7.45
CA PHE A 4 2.03 9.52 -7.81
C PHE A 4 1.22 10.09 -6.64
N MET A 5 1.43 9.59 -5.42
CA MET A 5 0.80 10.14 -4.22
C MET A 5 1.16 11.61 -4.01
N PHE A 6 2.43 11.98 -4.21
CA PHE A 6 2.86 13.37 -4.11
C PHE A 6 2.16 14.26 -5.16
N VAL A 7 2.03 13.78 -6.39
CA VAL A 7 1.27 14.49 -7.45
C VAL A 7 -0.21 14.61 -7.09
N VAL A 8 -0.83 13.58 -6.50
CA VAL A 8 -2.22 13.64 -6.03
C VAL A 8 -2.40 14.68 -4.92
N ILE A 9 -1.46 14.75 -3.97
CA ILE A 9 -1.46 15.77 -2.91
C ILE A 9 -1.30 17.18 -3.51
N LEU A 10 -0.35 17.37 -4.43
CA LEU A 10 -0.17 18.66 -5.10
C LEU A 10 -1.40 19.09 -5.90
N THR A 11 -2.13 18.15 -6.52
CA THR A 11 -3.36 18.45 -7.26
C THR A 11 -4.58 18.66 -6.36
N SER A 12 -4.53 18.24 -5.09
CA SER A 12 -5.62 18.48 -4.13
C SER A 12 -5.78 19.97 -3.78
N VAL A 13 -4.66 20.70 -3.65
CA VAL A 13 -4.63 22.14 -3.36
C VAL A 13 -5.41 22.94 -4.42
N PRO A 14 -5.07 22.88 -5.73
CA PRO A 14 -5.83 23.57 -6.75
C PRO A 14 -7.27 23.06 -6.88
N ALA A 15 -7.55 21.78 -6.62
CA ALA A 15 -8.91 21.24 -6.67
C ALA A 15 -9.86 21.87 -5.63
N ILE A 16 -9.33 22.18 -4.43
CA ILE A 16 -10.09 22.82 -3.36
C ILE A 16 -10.22 24.33 -3.63
N PHE A 17 -9.11 25.02 -3.92
CA PHE A 17 -9.09 26.48 -4.05
C PHE A 17 -9.73 26.99 -5.36
N MET A 18 -9.50 26.34 -6.49
CA MET A 18 -10.06 26.78 -7.78
C MET A 18 -11.44 26.17 -8.02
N ARG A 19 -12.44 26.73 -7.33
CA ARG A 19 -13.84 26.29 -7.37
C ARG A 19 -14.43 26.27 -8.80
N THR A 20 -13.97 27.18 -9.65
CA THR A 20 -14.46 27.41 -11.02
C THR A 20 -13.92 26.42 -12.06
N ASN A 21 -12.77 25.79 -11.82
CA ASN A 21 -12.10 24.93 -12.80
C ASN A 21 -12.32 23.44 -12.48
N ARG A 22 -13.39 22.85 -13.02
CA ARG A 22 -13.71 21.42 -12.86
C ARG A 22 -12.59 20.47 -13.31
N ARG A 23 -11.73 20.90 -14.25
CA ARG A 23 -10.62 20.10 -14.78
C ARG A 23 -9.65 19.63 -13.69
N TRP A 24 -9.37 20.45 -12.67
CA TRP A 24 -8.49 20.08 -11.57
C TRP A 24 -9.09 18.97 -10.69
N LEU A 25 -10.40 19.01 -10.45
CA LEU A 25 -11.08 17.96 -9.69
C LEU A 25 -11.12 16.63 -10.44
N VAL A 26 -11.33 16.67 -11.76
CA VAL A 26 -11.30 15.47 -12.60
C VAL A 26 -9.88 14.88 -12.66
N LEU A 27 -8.85 15.72 -12.79
CA LEU A 27 -7.46 15.28 -12.76
C LEU A 27 -7.10 14.64 -11.41
N HIS A 28 -7.50 15.28 -10.31
CA HIS A 28 -7.28 14.76 -8.95
C HIS A 28 -7.99 13.40 -8.75
N SER A 29 -9.24 13.28 -9.20
CA SER A 29 -10.01 12.02 -9.13
C SER A 29 -9.35 10.89 -9.92
N TRP A 30 -8.89 11.16 -11.15
CA TRP A 30 -8.10 10.18 -11.92
C TRP A 30 -6.79 9.79 -11.25
N GLY A 31 -6.12 10.76 -10.62
CA GLY A 31 -4.93 10.52 -9.81
C GLY A 31 -5.20 9.54 -8.66
N ILE A 32 -6.26 9.76 -7.88
CA ILE A 32 -6.66 8.86 -6.79
C ILE A 32 -6.93 7.44 -7.32
N VAL A 33 -7.63 7.29 -8.45
CA VAL A 33 -7.90 5.97 -9.04
C VAL A 33 -6.60 5.23 -9.33
N ILE A 34 -5.63 5.89 -9.97
CA ILE A 34 -4.33 5.28 -10.32
C ILE A 34 -3.56 4.87 -9.06
N THR A 35 -3.46 5.75 -8.06
CA THR A 35 -2.74 5.43 -6.82
C THR A 35 -3.40 4.28 -6.08
N THR A 36 -4.73 4.30 -5.98
CA THR A 36 -5.51 3.26 -5.30
C THR A 36 -5.34 1.91 -5.98
N SER A 37 -5.37 1.86 -7.32
CA SER A 37 -5.13 0.62 -8.07
C SER A 37 -3.72 0.05 -7.83
N ILE A 38 -2.69 0.91 -7.80
CA ILE A 38 -1.31 0.48 -7.52
C ILE A 38 -1.18 0.00 -6.06
N THR A 39 -1.71 0.75 -5.09
CA THR A 39 -1.65 0.39 -3.67
C THR A 39 -2.40 -0.92 -3.41
N LEU A 40 -3.56 -1.11 -4.04
CA LEU A 40 -4.33 -2.37 -3.97
C LEU A 40 -3.53 -3.53 -4.56
N GLY A 41 -2.87 -3.34 -5.71
CA GLY A 41 -2.01 -4.35 -6.31
C GLY A 41 -0.84 -4.75 -5.40
N ILE A 42 -0.20 -3.79 -4.73
CA ILE A 42 0.84 -4.06 -3.73
C ILE A 42 0.26 -4.84 -2.55
N GLY A 43 -0.86 -4.39 -1.99
CA GLY A 43 -1.53 -5.07 -0.87
C GLY A 43 -1.91 -6.52 -1.19
N LEU A 44 -2.46 -6.77 -2.38
CA LEU A 44 -2.77 -8.12 -2.86
C LEU A 44 -1.52 -8.98 -3.02
N ARG A 45 -0.42 -8.42 -3.53
CA ARG A 45 0.84 -9.16 -3.66
C ARG A 45 1.40 -9.54 -2.30
N THR A 46 1.46 -8.59 -1.36
CA THR A 46 1.92 -8.83 0.01
C THR A 46 1.03 -9.84 0.73
N TRP A 47 -0.29 -9.77 0.53
CA TRP A 47 -1.23 -10.74 1.08
C TRP A 47 -1.04 -12.16 0.50
N TYR A 48 -0.72 -12.26 -0.79
CA TYR A 48 -0.35 -13.56 -1.38
C TYR A 48 0.94 -14.10 -0.75
N ASP A 49 1.93 -13.24 -0.55
CA ASP A 49 3.20 -13.63 0.08
C ASP A 49 3.02 -14.08 1.54
N THR A 50 2.00 -13.60 2.28
CA THR A 50 1.62 -14.16 3.59
C THR A 50 1.12 -15.60 3.51
N LEU A 51 0.33 -15.94 2.49
CA LEU A 51 -0.19 -17.30 2.33
C LEU A 51 0.92 -18.31 1.96
N GLU A 52 1.95 -17.85 1.25
CA GLU A 52 3.07 -18.69 0.80
C GLU A 52 4.38 -18.43 1.58
N THR A 53 4.30 -17.80 2.75
CA THR A 53 5.43 -17.48 3.64
C THR A 53 6.47 -18.61 3.67
N HIS A 54 6.04 -19.83 3.97
CA HIS A 54 6.95 -20.97 4.14
C HIS A 54 7.74 -21.43 2.91
N ARG A 55 7.29 -21.13 1.68
CA ARG A 55 8.01 -21.49 0.44
C ARG A 55 8.90 -20.34 -0.03
N THR A 56 8.37 -19.12 -0.03
CA THR A 56 9.07 -17.93 -0.52
C THR A 56 10.24 -17.55 0.39
N PHE A 57 10.09 -17.69 1.72
CA PHE A 57 11.14 -17.34 2.66
C PHE A 57 12.38 -18.25 2.58
N GLY A 58 12.25 -19.48 2.09
CA GLY A 58 13.41 -20.35 1.89
C GLY A 58 14.31 -19.89 0.75
N LEU A 59 13.72 -19.37 -0.32
CA LEU A 59 14.46 -18.79 -1.43
C LEU A 59 15.14 -17.48 -1.03
N VAL A 60 14.43 -16.64 -0.28
CA VAL A 60 14.98 -15.38 0.25
C VAL A 60 16.10 -15.65 1.24
N TRP A 61 15.95 -16.64 2.13
CA TRP A 61 16.99 -17.02 3.08
C TRP A 61 18.29 -17.38 2.36
N ASN A 62 18.21 -18.26 1.36
CA ASN A 62 19.38 -18.73 0.61
C ASN A 62 20.02 -17.66 -0.28
N SER A 63 19.32 -16.57 -0.58
CA SER A 63 19.88 -15.45 -1.35
C SER A 63 20.57 -14.40 -0.48
N GLN A 64 20.41 -14.44 0.85
CA GLN A 64 21.08 -13.52 1.77
C GLN A 64 22.53 -13.92 2.00
N GLU A 65 23.38 -12.91 2.19
CA GLU A 65 24.78 -13.07 2.58
C GLU A 65 24.92 -13.76 3.94
N ASP A 66 26.00 -14.53 4.13
CA ASP A 66 26.26 -15.32 5.33
C ASP A 66 26.22 -14.49 6.61
N PHE A 67 26.69 -13.25 6.57
CA PHE A 67 26.64 -12.32 7.70
C PHE A 67 25.19 -12.04 8.16
N SER A 68 24.29 -11.75 7.23
CA SER A 68 22.88 -11.49 7.52
C SER A 68 22.19 -12.74 8.07
N GLN A 69 22.53 -13.92 7.54
CA GLN A 69 22.02 -15.19 8.06
C GLN A 69 22.49 -15.45 9.49
N SER A 70 23.78 -15.23 9.80
CA SER A 70 24.32 -15.40 11.16
C SER A 70 23.67 -14.42 12.16
N LEU A 71 23.43 -13.18 11.77
CA LEU A 71 22.74 -12.21 12.62
C LEU A 71 21.30 -12.63 12.93
N LEU A 72 20.57 -13.16 11.94
CA LEU A 72 19.22 -13.71 12.12
C LEU A 72 19.23 -14.93 13.03
N GLN A 73 20.19 -15.85 12.85
CA GLN A 73 20.36 -17.02 13.72
C GLN A 73 20.61 -16.63 15.17
N HIS A 74 21.43 -15.59 15.41
CA HIS A 74 21.64 -15.02 16.74
C HIS A 74 20.37 -14.40 17.34
N ARG A 75 19.62 -13.62 16.55
CA ARG A 75 18.37 -12.97 16.97
C ARG A 75 17.31 -13.98 17.36
N PHE A 76 17.12 -15.02 16.54
CA PHE A 76 16.06 -16.02 16.68
C PHE A 76 16.49 -17.28 17.45
N LYS A 77 17.75 -17.36 17.89
CA LYS A 77 18.34 -18.50 18.62
C LYS A 77 18.05 -19.84 17.92
N CYS A 78 18.35 -19.91 16.63
CA CYS A 78 18.08 -21.06 15.78
C CYS A 78 19.27 -21.32 14.85
N CYS A 79 19.37 -22.53 14.30
CA CYS A 79 20.48 -22.89 13.41
C CYS A 79 20.00 -23.49 12.09
N GLY A 80 20.49 -22.94 10.97
CA GLY A 80 20.11 -23.36 9.62
C GLY A 80 18.63 -23.13 9.30
N TYR A 81 18.28 -23.07 8.02
CA TYR A 81 16.89 -22.83 7.62
C TYR A 81 16.01 -24.06 7.82
N THR A 82 16.32 -25.18 7.15
CA THR A 82 15.60 -26.46 7.26
C THR A 82 16.35 -27.50 8.07
N ASN A 83 17.67 -27.54 7.95
CA ASN A 83 18.53 -28.48 8.66
C ASN A 83 19.63 -27.72 9.43
N PRO A 84 19.76 -27.94 10.74
CA PRO A 84 20.76 -27.27 11.57
C PRO A 84 22.20 -27.74 11.29
N SER A 85 22.38 -28.80 10.50
CA SER A 85 23.68 -29.35 10.12
C SER A 85 24.29 -28.72 8.85
N LEU A 86 23.54 -27.89 8.10
CA LEU A 86 23.96 -27.33 6.82
C LEU A 86 24.68 -25.97 6.94
N PHE A 87 24.77 -25.40 8.14
CA PHE A 87 25.43 -24.11 8.37
C PHE A 87 26.61 -24.25 9.34
N ILE A 88 27.59 -23.37 9.21
CA ILE A 88 28.89 -23.43 9.91
C ILE A 88 28.67 -23.60 11.43
N ARG A 89 29.18 -24.70 11.99
CA ARG A 89 29.17 -24.96 13.44
C ARG A 89 30.21 -24.10 14.13
N ASP A 90 29.87 -22.85 14.39
CA ASP A 90 30.61 -22.00 15.32
C ASP A 90 30.04 -22.13 16.74
N GLN A 91 30.70 -21.53 17.74
CA GLN A 91 30.27 -21.49 19.16
C GLN A 91 28.86 -20.90 19.38
N THR A 92 28.25 -20.37 18.32
CA THR A 92 26.96 -19.69 18.28
C THR A 92 25.77 -20.63 18.03
N CYS A 93 26.02 -21.85 17.51
CA CYS A 93 25.01 -22.90 17.31
C CYS A 93 25.35 -24.18 18.09
N PRO A 94 25.06 -24.27 19.40
CA PRO A 94 25.11 -25.55 20.09
C PRO A 94 24.07 -26.51 19.50
N ALA A 95 24.44 -27.78 19.35
CA ALA A 95 23.68 -28.83 18.64
C ALA A 95 22.26 -29.14 19.15
N GLN A 96 21.76 -28.36 20.13
CA GLN A 96 20.40 -28.46 20.70
C GLN A 96 19.42 -27.43 20.12
N LEU A 97 19.86 -26.51 19.25
CA LEU A 97 18.97 -25.54 18.62
C LEU A 97 18.23 -26.14 17.42
N GLY A 98 16.93 -25.89 17.35
CA GLY A 98 16.08 -26.28 16.22
C GLY A 98 16.24 -25.39 14.97
N PRO A 99 15.57 -25.74 13.85
CA PRO A 99 15.66 -25.00 12.60
C PRO A 99 15.02 -23.62 12.68
N CYS A 100 15.59 -22.64 11.96
CA CYS A 100 15.11 -21.25 11.92
C CYS A 100 13.77 -21.06 11.22
N ARG A 101 13.32 -22.03 10.41
CA ARG A 101 12.08 -21.93 9.61
C ARG A 101 10.85 -21.50 10.40
N VAL A 102 10.66 -22.05 11.62
CA VAL A 102 9.48 -21.79 12.44
C VAL A 102 9.54 -20.41 13.11
N PRO A 103 10.56 -20.06 13.92
CA PRO A 103 10.61 -18.76 14.58
C PRO A 103 10.72 -17.60 13.57
N PHE A 104 11.45 -17.79 12.47
CA PHE A 104 11.55 -16.81 11.40
C PHE A 104 10.22 -16.65 10.65
N GLY A 105 9.56 -17.76 10.33
CA GLY A 105 8.26 -17.75 9.65
C GLY A 105 7.18 -17.04 10.46
N ASN A 106 7.11 -17.29 11.78
CA ASN A 106 6.15 -16.63 12.66
C ASN A 106 6.35 -15.11 12.72
N PHE A 107 7.61 -14.66 12.88
CA PHE A 107 7.92 -13.24 12.89
C PHE A 107 7.60 -12.57 11.55
N ALA A 108 7.96 -13.22 10.45
CA ALA A 108 7.69 -12.70 9.12
C ALA A 108 6.19 -12.63 8.83
N ASN A 109 5.41 -13.62 9.27
CA ASN A 109 3.96 -13.60 9.12
C ASN A 109 3.33 -12.44 9.91
N GLU A 110 3.67 -12.27 11.19
CA GLU A 110 3.16 -11.16 12.01
C GLU A 110 3.51 -9.78 11.41
N PHE A 111 4.74 -9.63 10.92
CA PHE A 111 5.17 -8.39 10.29
C PHE A 111 4.40 -8.12 8.99
N LEU A 112 4.28 -9.12 8.12
CA LEU A 112 3.52 -8.98 6.88
C LEU A 112 2.03 -8.74 7.16
N ASP A 113 1.49 -9.31 8.25
CA ASP A 113 0.10 -9.14 8.66
C ASP A 113 -0.23 -7.66 8.97
N VAL A 114 0.65 -7.01 9.73
CA VAL A 114 0.55 -5.58 10.04
C VAL A 114 0.69 -4.73 8.77
N VAL A 115 1.64 -5.08 7.90
CA VAL A 115 1.88 -4.33 6.65
C VAL A 115 0.69 -4.41 5.71
N PHE A 116 0.16 -5.62 5.43
CA PHE A 116 -0.98 -5.74 4.52
C PHE A 116 -2.19 -5.02 5.09
N THR A 117 -2.47 -5.16 6.39
CA THR A 117 -3.64 -4.56 7.03
C THR A 117 -3.59 -3.03 6.94
N THR A 118 -2.40 -2.46 7.16
CA THR A 118 -2.16 -1.03 7.05
C THR A 118 -2.36 -0.55 5.61
N VAL A 119 -1.84 -1.28 4.61
CA VAL A 119 -1.98 -0.93 3.19
C VAL A 119 -3.44 -1.00 2.73
N PHE A 120 -4.18 -2.04 3.12
CA PHE A 120 -5.62 -2.12 2.83
C PHE A 120 -6.42 -1.02 3.55
N GLY A 121 -6.02 -0.64 4.76
CA GLY A 121 -6.58 0.51 5.47
C GLY A 121 -6.44 1.81 4.69
N PHE A 122 -5.24 2.10 4.15
CA PHE A 122 -5.03 3.26 3.29
C PHE A 122 -5.86 3.19 2.00
N CYS A 123 -5.96 2.02 1.36
CA CYS A 123 -6.85 1.83 0.21
C CYS A 123 -8.30 2.19 0.53
N ALA A 124 -8.81 1.81 1.71
CA ALA A 124 -10.17 2.13 2.11
C ALA A 124 -10.38 3.65 2.26
N VAL A 125 -9.40 4.36 2.84
CA VAL A 125 -9.42 5.82 2.95
C VAL A 125 -9.41 6.48 1.57
N ASP A 126 -8.57 6.00 0.65
CA ASP A 126 -8.50 6.52 -0.72
C ASP A 126 -9.83 6.32 -1.48
N VAL A 127 -10.50 5.19 -1.29
CA VAL A 127 -11.84 4.94 -1.87
C VAL A 127 -12.88 5.90 -1.30
N LEU A 128 -12.85 6.17 0.00
CA LEU A 128 -13.72 7.17 0.65
C LEU A 128 -13.48 8.57 0.07
N LEU A 129 -12.21 8.96 -0.10
CA LEU A 129 -11.84 10.23 -0.72
C LEU A 129 -12.31 10.28 -2.18
N MET A 130 -12.17 9.18 -2.93
CA MET A 130 -12.67 9.08 -4.30
C MET A 130 -14.18 9.32 -4.37
N LEU A 131 -14.98 8.70 -3.51
CA LEU A 131 -16.42 8.91 -3.44
C LEU A 131 -16.76 10.37 -3.10
N ALA A 132 -16.07 10.97 -2.13
CA ALA A 132 -16.26 12.37 -1.77
C ALA A 132 -15.95 13.31 -2.96
N THR A 133 -14.86 13.05 -3.70
CA THR A 133 -14.52 13.84 -4.90
C THR A 133 -15.56 13.69 -6.00
N MET A 134 -16.11 12.49 -6.22
CA MET A 134 -17.18 12.27 -7.19
C MET A 134 -18.46 13.04 -6.85
N CYS A 135 -18.88 13.01 -5.57
CA CYS A 135 -20.02 13.80 -5.10
C CYS A 135 -19.80 15.30 -5.35
N LEU A 136 -18.60 15.81 -5.09
CA LEU A 136 -18.25 17.21 -5.35
C LEU A 136 -18.25 17.56 -6.84
N ILE A 137 -17.83 16.65 -7.73
CA ILE A 137 -17.89 16.87 -9.19
C ILE A 137 -19.34 17.03 -9.65
N ILE A 138 -20.23 16.15 -9.17
CA ILE A 138 -21.65 16.17 -9.53
C ILE A 138 -22.32 17.45 -9.00
N ASP A 139 -22.10 17.82 -7.73
CA ASP A 139 -22.66 19.05 -7.16
C ASP A 139 -22.23 20.31 -7.94
N ARG A 140 -20.94 20.43 -8.29
CA ARG A 140 -20.46 21.56 -9.11
C ARG A 140 -21.08 21.55 -10.52
N LYS A 141 -21.28 20.38 -11.13
CA LYS A 141 -21.92 20.24 -12.44
C LYS A 141 -23.38 20.70 -12.41
N GLU A 142 -24.14 20.31 -11.38
CA GLU A 142 -25.53 20.73 -11.24
C GLU A 142 -25.62 22.24 -10.96
N ARG A 143 -24.76 22.81 -10.10
CA ARG A 143 -24.70 24.27 -9.88
C ARG A 143 -24.41 25.06 -11.17
N GLU A 144 -23.48 24.59 -11.99
CA GLU A 144 -23.19 25.21 -13.29
C GLU A 144 -24.39 25.13 -14.24
N ARG A 145 -25.15 24.04 -14.20
CA ARG A 145 -26.36 23.86 -15.01
C ARG A 145 -27.46 24.80 -14.57
N PHE A 146 -27.74 24.91 -13.27
CA PHE A 146 -28.73 25.85 -12.73
C PHE A 146 -28.36 27.30 -13.05
N ARG A 147 -27.09 27.69 -12.87
CA ARG A 147 -26.61 29.03 -13.26
C ARG A 147 -26.88 29.36 -14.73
N LYS A 148 -26.72 28.38 -15.63
CA LYS A 148 -27.02 28.57 -17.06
C LYS A 148 -28.51 28.70 -17.35
N ILE A 149 -29.37 28.04 -16.56
CA ILE A 149 -30.82 28.15 -16.66
C ILE A 149 -31.27 29.52 -16.16
N ASP A 150 -30.76 29.97 -15.02
CA ASP A 150 -31.10 31.28 -14.44
C ASP A 150 -30.72 32.43 -15.38
N ILE A 151 -29.57 32.35 -16.04
CA ILE A 151 -29.15 33.35 -17.06
C ILE A 151 -30.13 33.38 -18.24
N LYS A 152 -30.66 32.23 -18.65
CA LYS A 152 -31.64 32.15 -19.76
C LYS A 152 -33.02 32.67 -19.36
N LEU A 153 -33.48 32.39 -18.13
CA LEU A 153 -34.77 32.88 -17.63
C LEU A 153 -34.74 34.37 -17.27
N GLY A 154 -33.67 34.85 -16.63
CA GLY A 154 -33.50 36.26 -16.29
C GLY A 154 -33.36 37.19 -17.51
N GLY A 155 -32.96 36.65 -18.66
CA GLY A 155 -32.95 37.36 -19.94
C GLY A 155 -34.30 37.44 -20.66
N MET A 156 -35.35 36.76 -20.17
CA MET A 156 -36.71 36.80 -20.75
C MET A 156 -37.67 37.78 -20.05
N GLN A 157 -37.19 38.57 -19.07
CA GLN A 157 -38.01 39.57 -18.35
C GLN A 157 -37.80 41.03 -18.81
N VAL A 158 -37.41 41.27 -20.07
CA VAL A 158 -37.40 42.61 -20.68
C VAL A 158 -38.28 42.63 -21.92
#